data_AF-C9SUM5-F1
#
_entry.id   AF-C9SUM5-F1
#
_cell.length_a   1.000
_cell.length_b   1.000
_cell.length_c   1.000
_cell.angle_alpha   90.00
_cell.angle_beta   90.00
_cell.angle_gamma   90.00
#
_symmetry.space_group_name_H-M   'P 1'
#
loop_
_entity.id
_entity.type
_entity.pdbx_description
1 polymer ?
#
loop_
_entity_poly.entity_id
_entity_poly.type
_entity_poly.pdbx_seq_one_letter_code
_entity_poly.pdbx_strand_id
1 'polypeptide(L)'
;MPTARASGDEDFWAELGLPGDRRLQLTANCVRCTSLNVDYATGRTAQGEAGTVLKKLMKDRRVDKGSRWSPVFGRYAFLAGRDPLVVRVGDEVDVVRRNEERSVYDWPMHSKPPVTNPA
;
A
#
# COMPACT_ATOMS: atom_id res chain seq x y z
N MET A 1 1.46 6.22 26.31
CA MET A 1 0.94 7.03 25.18
C MET A 1 1.59 6.49 23.92
N PRO A 2 0.87 5.89 22.95
CA PRO A 2 1.48 5.50 21.70
C PRO A 2 1.97 6.77 21.00
N THR A 3 3.28 6.85 20.73
CA THR A 3 3.87 7.97 20.00
C THR A 3 3.21 8.07 18.63
N ALA A 4 2.66 9.24 18.30
CA ALA A 4 2.10 9.51 16.98
C ALA A 4 3.20 9.28 15.93
N ARG A 5 2.97 8.36 15.00
CA ARG A 5 3.90 8.10 13.90
C ARG A 5 3.79 9.21 12.86
N ALA A 6 4.90 9.53 12.19
CA ALA A 6 4.91 10.54 11.15
C ALA A 6 3.99 10.16 9.98
N SER A 7 3.46 11.17 9.27
CA SER A 7 2.65 10.93 8.07
C SER A 7 3.45 10.17 7.02
N GLY A 8 2.92 9.04 6.53
CA GLY A 8 3.61 8.18 5.57
C GLY A 8 4.77 7.35 6.12
N ASP A 9 4.92 7.25 7.46
CA ASP A 9 5.96 6.44 8.09
C ASP A 9 5.91 4.96 7.64
N GLU A 10 4.71 4.47 7.34
CA GLU A 10 4.45 3.12 6.84
C GLU A 10 5.13 2.81 5.51
N ASP A 11 5.52 3.82 4.72
CA ASP A 11 6.24 3.63 3.45
C ASP A 11 7.60 2.95 3.64
N PHE A 12 8.14 2.99 4.86
CA PHE A 12 9.44 2.43 5.22
C PHE A 12 9.35 1.16 6.05
N TRP A 13 8.18 0.67 6.43
CA TRP A 13 8.09 -0.55 7.23
C TRP A 13 8.40 -1.76 6.33
N ALA A 14 9.34 -2.60 6.73
CA ALA A 14 9.70 -3.80 5.97
C ALA A 14 9.00 -5.04 6.53
N GLU A 15 8.79 -5.06 7.84
CA GLU A 15 8.21 -6.19 8.54
C GLU A 15 7.49 -5.73 9.81
N LEU A 16 6.33 -6.33 10.08
CA LEU A 16 5.57 -6.12 11.31
C LEU A 16 5.59 -7.40 12.15
N GLY A 17 5.77 -7.22 13.45
CA GLY A 17 5.62 -8.24 14.48
C GLY A 17 4.20 -8.29 15.00
N LEU A 18 3.69 -9.49 15.21
CA LEU A 18 2.36 -9.78 15.74
C LEU A 18 2.45 -10.75 16.93
N PRO A 19 1.39 -10.86 17.75
CA PRO A 19 1.34 -11.82 18.85
C PRO A 19 1.69 -13.25 18.41
N GLY A 20 2.37 -13.99 19.29
CA GLY A 20 2.78 -15.37 19.02
C GLY A 20 3.97 -15.49 18.04
N ASP A 21 4.84 -14.48 18.01
CA ASP A 21 6.04 -14.39 17.16
C ASP A 21 5.75 -14.52 15.65
N ARG A 22 4.55 -14.11 15.24
CA ARG A 22 4.18 -14.06 13.82
C ARG A 22 4.71 -12.79 13.18
N ARG A 23 4.95 -12.85 11.86
CA ARG A 23 5.48 -11.74 11.08
C ARG A 23 4.64 -11.49 9.84
N LEU A 24 4.45 -10.21 9.50
CA LEU A 24 3.95 -9.78 8.20
C LEU A 24 5.08 -9.12 7.43
N GLN A 25 5.36 -9.60 6.22
CA GLN A 25 6.38 -9.05 5.34
C GLN A 25 5.75 -8.03 4.39
N LEU A 26 6.19 -6.78 4.45
CA LEU A 26 5.62 -5.69 3.66
C LEU A 26 6.42 -5.51 2.38
N THR A 27 5.91 -6.05 1.27
CA THR A 27 6.70 -6.23 0.05
C THR A 27 6.47 -5.13 -0.98
N ALA A 28 5.32 -4.46 -0.96
CA ALA A 28 4.98 -3.45 -1.96
C ALA A 28 4.16 -2.30 -1.39
N ASN A 29 4.15 -1.18 -2.13
CA ASN A 29 3.30 -0.04 -1.90
C ASN A 29 1.91 -0.27 -2.48
N CYS A 30 0.85 0.16 -1.79
CA CYS A 30 -0.49 0.17 -2.35
C CYS A 30 -0.69 1.44 -3.18
N VAL A 31 -0.49 1.28 -4.49
CA VAL A 31 -0.81 2.31 -5.48
C VAL A 31 -2.32 2.44 -5.58
N ARG A 32 -2.85 3.65 -5.36
CA ARG A 32 -4.30 3.87 -5.29
C ARG A 32 -4.90 4.18 -6.65
N CYS A 33 -6.11 3.68 -6.87
CA CYS A 33 -6.91 3.92 -8.06
C CYS A 33 -8.19 4.71 -7.74
N THR A 34 -9.04 4.90 -8.75
CA THR A 34 -10.30 5.67 -8.67
C THR A 34 -11.32 5.08 -7.69
N SER A 35 -11.13 3.85 -7.21
CA SER A 35 -11.97 3.22 -6.19
C SER A 35 -12.09 4.05 -4.91
N LEU A 36 -11.08 4.87 -4.58
CA LEU A 36 -11.13 5.78 -3.44
C LEU A 36 -12.22 6.85 -3.52
N ASN A 37 -12.70 7.15 -4.72
CA ASN A 37 -13.71 8.19 -4.93
C ASN A 37 -15.14 7.61 -4.94
N VAL A 38 -15.30 6.31 -4.68
CA VAL A 38 -16.61 5.65 -4.71
C VAL A 38 -17.38 5.93 -3.42
N ASP A 39 -18.62 6.37 -3.56
CA ASP A 39 -19.60 6.40 -2.49
C ASP A 39 -20.17 5.00 -2.29
N TYR A 40 -20.01 4.45 -1.09
CA TYR A 40 -20.46 3.10 -0.77
C TYR A 40 -21.98 2.94 -0.72
N ALA A 41 -22.74 4.01 -0.50
CA ALA A 41 -24.20 3.94 -0.51
C ALA A 41 -24.75 3.78 -1.94
N THR A 42 -24.10 4.41 -2.91
CA THR A 42 -24.58 4.47 -4.30
C THR A 42 -23.80 3.60 -5.27
N GLY A 43 -22.59 3.16 -4.90
CA GLY A 43 -21.65 2.46 -5.77
C GLY A 43 -21.10 3.32 -6.92
N ARG A 44 -21.37 4.63 -6.92
CA ARG A 44 -20.93 5.58 -7.95
C ARG A 44 -19.85 6.49 -7.40
N THR A 45 -19.22 7.28 -8.27
CA THR A 45 -18.33 8.35 -7.82
C THR A 45 -19.09 9.30 -6.89
N ALA A 46 -18.56 9.51 -5.68
CA ALA A 46 -19.13 10.40 -4.69
C ALA A 46 -19.13 11.86 -5.19
N GLN A 47 -20.05 12.67 -4.68
CA GLN A 47 -20.10 14.09 -4.99
C GLN A 47 -19.18 14.89 -4.06
N GLY A 48 -18.76 16.07 -4.51
CA GLY A 48 -17.96 17.00 -3.71
C GLY A 48 -16.60 16.44 -3.31
N GLU A 49 -16.22 16.64 -2.05
CA GLU A 49 -14.87 16.33 -1.56
C GLU A 49 -14.52 14.85 -1.64
N ALA A 50 -15.45 13.96 -1.23
CA ALA A 50 -15.27 12.52 -1.26
C ALA A 50 -14.99 11.99 -2.68
N GLY A 51 -15.55 12.62 -3.71
CA GLY A 51 -15.30 12.29 -5.12
C GLY A 51 -13.91 12.69 -5.63
N THR A 52 -13.13 13.42 -4.82
CA THR A 52 -11.84 13.99 -5.21
C THR A 52 -10.67 13.50 -4.34
N VAL A 53 -10.90 12.54 -3.46
CA VAL A 53 -9.90 12.00 -2.52
C VAL A 53 -8.62 11.56 -3.25
N LEU A 54 -8.75 10.83 -4.37
CA LEU A 54 -7.60 10.42 -5.15
C LEU A 54 -6.79 11.62 -5.66
N LYS A 55 -7.47 12.68 -6.14
CA LYS A 55 -6.80 13.90 -6.64
C LYS A 55 -6.05 14.61 -5.53
N LYS A 56 -6.61 14.66 -4.32
CA LYS A 56 -5.95 15.24 -3.14
C LYS A 56 -4.69 14.44 -2.77
N LEU A 57 -4.79 13.10 -2.72
CA LEU A 57 -3.63 12.24 -2.45
C LEU A 57 -2.51 12.41 -3.49
N MET A 58 -2.85 12.57 -4.78
CA MET A 58 -1.85 12.78 -5.83
C MET A 58 -0.92 13.97 -5.59
N LYS A 59 -1.35 14.99 -4.83
CA LYS A 59 -0.53 16.17 -4.54
C LYS A 59 0.73 15.82 -3.76
N ASP A 60 0.59 14.98 -2.73
CA ASP A 60 1.64 14.77 -1.73
C ASP A 60 2.15 13.30 -1.70
N ARG A 61 1.45 12.37 -2.37
CA ARG A 61 1.68 10.93 -2.22
C ARG A 61 2.20 10.21 -3.47
N ARG A 62 2.68 10.95 -4.47
CA ARG A 62 3.44 10.38 -5.60
C ARG A 62 4.90 10.14 -5.21
N VAL A 63 5.09 9.17 -4.31
CA VAL A 63 6.37 8.90 -3.65
C VAL A 63 7.09 7.65 -4.17
N ASP A 64 6.41 6.83 -4.97
CA ASP A 64 6.97 5.61 -5.55
C ASP A 64 7.56 5.89 -6.95
N LYS A 65 8.86 5.61 -7.11
CA LYS A 65 9.59 5.82 -8.36
C LYS A 65 9.07 4.92 -9.50
N GLY A 66 8.55 3.74 -9.17
CA GLY A 66 7.99 2.77 -10.12
C GLY A 66 6.57 3.11 -10.57
N SER A 67 5.85 3.97 -9.83
CA SER A 67 4.50 4.41 -10.15
C SER A 67 4.32 5.92 -10.02
N ARG A 68 5.15 6.67 -10.78
CA ARG A 68 5.27 8.14 -10.69
C ARG A 68 3.97 8.94 -10.79
N TRP A 69 2.94 8.39 -11.43
CA TRP A 69 1.68 9.10 -11.70
C TRP A 69 0.61 8.87 -10.63
N SER A 70 0.76 7.79 -9.87
CA SER A 70 -0.28 7.31 -8.97
C SER A 70 0.16 7.50 -7.52
N PRO A 71 -0.76 7.88 -6.62
CA PRO A 71 -0.39 8.08 -5.22
C PRO A 71 -0.30 6.75 -4.48
N VAL A 72 0.58 6.70 -3.47
CA VAL A 72 0.72 5.59 -2.52
C VAL A 72 -0.03 5.88 -1.22
N PHE A 73 -0.85 4.93 -0.79
CA PHE A 73 -1.49 4.97 0.53
C PHE A 73 -1.73 3.54 1.02
N GLY A 74 -1.03 3.13 2.07
CA GLY A 74 -1.00 1.75 2.54
C GLY A 74 0.10 0.90 1.89
N ARG A 75 0.27 -0.30 2.46
CA ARG A 75 1.27 -1.30 2.08
C ARG A 75 0.62 -2.67 1.88
N TYR A 76 1.15 -3.45 0.95
CA TYR A 76 0.80 -4.86 0.81
C TYR A 76 1.70 -5.70 1.70
N ALA A 77 1.10 -6.67 2.39
CA ALA A 77 1.78 -7.55 3.29
C ALA A 77 1.46 -9.02 3.00
N PHE A 78 2.45 -9.87 3.18
CA PHE A 78 2.30 -11.32 3.19
C PHE A 78 2.54 -11.86 4.59
N LEU A 79 1.76 -12.88 4.97
CA LEU A 79 2.02 -13.60 6.21
C LEU A 79 3.30 -14.43 6.06
N ALA A 80 4.25 -14.24 6.97
CA ALA A 80 5.41 -15.10 7.05
C ALA A 80 5.01 -16.46 7.64
N GLY A 81 5.45 -17.53 6.97
CA GLY A 81 5.09 -18.90 7.32
C GLY A 81 3.72 -19.32 6.79
N ARG A 82 3.27 -20.51 7.17
CA ARG A 82 2.03 -21.13 6.66
C ARG A 82 0.94 -21.28 7.72
N ASP A 83 1.29 -21.10 8.99
CA ASP A 83 0.35 -21.32 10.07
C ASP A 83 -0.73 -20.23 10.09
N PRO A 84 -1.97 -20.57 10.45
CA PRO A 84 -3.04 -19.58 10.62
C PRO A 84 -2.64 -18.50 11.61
N LEU A 85 -3.08 -17.28 11.34
CA LEU A 85 -2.90 -16.11 12.21
C LEU A 85 -4.28 -15.58 12.57
N VAL A 86 -4.52 -15.35 13.86
CA VAL A 86 -5.71 -14.65 14.36
C VAL A 86 -5.26 -13.30 14.88
N VAL A 87 -5.83 -12.23 14.33
CA VAL A 87 -5.61 -10.85 14.79
C VAL A 87 -6.91 -10.28 15.34
N ARG A 88 -6.81 -9.46 16.39
CA ARG A 88 -7.92 -8.80 17.06
C ARG A 88 -7.64 -7.31 17.23
N VAL A 89 -8.71 -6.52 17.29
CA VAL A 89 -8.60 -5.12 17.67
C VAL A 89 -8.03 -5.04 19.08
N GLY A 90 -6.96 -4.27 19.25
CA GLY A 90 -6.24 -4.13 20.52
C GLY A 90 -4.96 -4.96 20.60
N ASP A 91 -4.71 -5.87 19.65
CA ASP A 91 -3.42 -6.57 19.59
C ASP A 91 -2.29 -5.56 19.31
N GLU A 92 -1.18 -5.71 20.05
CA GLU A 92 0.01 -4.91 19.84
C GLU A 92 0.72 -5.33 18.54
N VAL A 93 1.19 -4.33 17.79
CA VAL A 93 1.88 -4.52 16.51
C VAL A 93 3.14 -3.67 16.51
N ASP A 94 4.27 -4.34 16.32
CA ASP A 94 5.58 -3.72 16.31
C ASP A 94 6.14 -3.61 14.90
N VAL A 95 6.86 -2.53 14.63
CA VAL A 95 7.67 -2.43 13.41
C VAL A 95 9.01 -3.08 13.71
N VAL A 96 9.15 -4.35 13.36
CA VAL A 96 10.36 -5.15 13.67
C VAL A 96 11.50 -4.87 12.69
N ARG A 97 11.17 -4.42 11.47
CA ARG A 97 12.18 -4.04 10.48
C ARG A 97 11.71 -2.87 9.63
N ARG A 98 12.64 -1.98 9.29
CA ARG A 98 12.43 -0.83 8.41
C ARG A 98 13.38 -0.91 7.22
N ASN A 99 12.91 -0.44 6.07
CA ASN A 99 13.72 -0.20 4.88
C ASN A 99 14.39 1.18 5.00
N GLU A 100 15.60 1.30 4.47
CA GLU A 100 16.30 2.58 4.32
C GLU A 100 15.65 3.45 3.24
N GLU A 101 15.14 2.80 2.19
CA GLU A 101 14.43 3.44 1.09
C GLU A 101 13.00 2.91 0.95
N ARG A 102 12.13 3.69 0.29
CA ARG A 102 10.78 3.23 -0.04
C ARG A 102 10.85 2.06 -1.03
N SER A 103 9.92 1.10 -0.90
CA SER A 103 9.70 0.08 -1.93
C SER A 103 9.42 0.73 -3.28
N VAL A 104 9.81 0.06 -4.37
CA VAL A 104 9.55 0.49 -5.73
C VAL A 104 8.56 -0.48 -6.35
N TYR A 105 7.45 0.04 -6.87
CA TYR A 105 6.48 -0.77 -7.58
C TYR A 105 7.07 -1.28 -8.89
N ASP A 106 7.22 -2.60 -9.03
CA ASP A 106 7.95 -3.27 -10.10
C ASP A 106 7.04 -4.03 -11.08
N TRP A 107 5.71 -4.01 -10.88
CA TRP A 107 4.78 -4.71 -11.75
C TRP A 107 4.83 -4.13 -13.17
N PRO A 108 4.94 -4.98 -14.21
CA PRO A 108 5.10 -4.53 -15.59
C PRO A 108 3.78 -4.02 -16.18
N MET A 109 3.27 -2.88 -15.71
CA MET A 109 2.04 -2.27 -16.22
C MET A 109 2.16 -1.79 -17.68
N HIS A 110 3.39 -1.64 -18.19
CA HIS A 110 3.69 -1.03 -19.49
C HIS A 110 4.64 -1.82 -20.37
N SER A 111 5.03 -3.05 -20.00
CA SER A 111 5.80 -3.88 -20.93
C SER A 111 4.86 -4.29 -22.07
N LYS A 112 5.04 -3.68 -23.24
CA LYS A 112 4.47 -4.27 -24.46
C LYS A 112 5.06 -5.68 -24.59
N PRO A 113 4.25 -6.74 -24.77
CA PRO A 113 4.81 -8.03 -25.12
C PRO A 113 5.68 -7.86 -26.38
N PRO A 114 6.80 -8.57 -26.49
CA PRO A 114 7.63 -8.50 -27.68
C PRO A 114 6.78 -8.81 -28.91
N VAL A 115 6.81 -7.92 -29.89
CA VAL A 115 6.14 -8.14 -31.18
C VAL A 115 6.97 -9.18 -31.93
N THR A 116 6.52 -10.43 -31.97
CA THR A 116 7.07 -11.46 -32.84
C THR A 116 6.45 -11.31 -34.22
N ASN A 117 7.19 -10.77 -35.19
CA ASN A 117 6.77 -10.86 -36.58
C ASN A 117 6.98 -12.32 -37.05
N PRO A 118 5.96 -12.97 -37.65
CA PRO A 118 6.18 -14.26 -38.30
C PRO A 118 7.18 -14.09 -39.46
N ALA A 119 8.07 -15.08 -39.59
CA ALA A 119 9.07 -15.18 -40.65
C ALA A 119 8.43 -15.43 -42.03
#